data_AF-A0A8M1KBT2-F1
#
_entry.id   AF-A0A8M1KBT2-F1
#
_cell.length_a   1.000
_cell.length_b   1.000
_cell.length_c   1.000
_cell.angle_alpha   90.00
_cell.angle_beta   90.00
_cell.angle_gamma   90.00
#
_symmetry.space_group_name_H-M   'P 1'
#
loop_
_entity.id
_entity.type
_entity.pdbx_description
1 polymer ?
#
loop_
_entity_poly.entity_id
_entity_poly.type
_entity_poly.pdbx_seq_one_letter_code
_entity_poly.pdbx_strand_id
1 'polypeptide(L)'
;MESYADTEHSFSELERLKVLLGDHYQVFSPSLEEVDHESWVNMTDQEKKKKVKNVCGELAASVDKWSRDHLYGCNSSGIFDWWGPGWWVFTHIISILWKIACWEFGTMPNILQGFQDPAIPKDMTLKEPMHLVDAGLYLNSPYPSVLGKARGIDLIISFDFSEDDKPFKTLKVASEYAAATCHPFPKVVEPKDLKSYYVFEEKDKPTVIHIPLFNTDNCKDPETIKKEMKEYTTFQLPYKDEAKIDHLAHLAEVNVSMNKDHILKEIKKAVQRRSRH
;
A
#
# COMPACT_ATOMS: atom_id res chain seq x y z
N MET A 1 1.02 -23.46 -27.65
CA MET A 1 2.10 -24.00 -26.80
C MET A 1 2.96 -22.80 -26.43
N GLU A 2 2.43 -21.95 -25.55
CA GLU A 2 3.11 -20.73 -25.11
C GLU A 2 4.23 -21.15 -24.18
N SER A 3 5.48 -20.94 -24.60
CA SER A 3 6.64 -21.12 -23.74
C SER A 3 6.50 -20.14 -22.59
N TYR A 4 6.80 -20.57 -21.36
CA TYR A 4 6.90 -19.62 -20.26
C TYR A 4 7.83 -18.49 -20.67
N ALA A 5 7.28 -17.29 -20.60
CA ALA A 5 8.02 -16.05 -20.64
C ALA A 5 9.21 -16.17 -19.69
N ASP A 6 10.39 -15.83 -20.21
CA ASP A 6 11.65 -15.54 -19.53
C ASP A 6 11.75 -16.12 -18.09
N THR A 7 12.52 -17.21 -17.94
CA THR A 7 12.72 -17.88 -16.64
C THR A 7 13.14 -16.89 -15.54
N GLU A 8 13.92 -15.86 -15.89
CA GLU A 8 14.34 -14.81 -14.98
C GLU A 8 13.17 -13.92 -14.54
N HIS A 9 12.29 -13.54 -15.47
CA HIS A 9 11.07 -12.81 -15.18
C HIS A 9 10.17 -13.60 -14.23
N SER A 10 9.96 -14.90 -14.48
CA SER A 10 9.13 -15.76 -13.62
C SER A 10 9.68 -15.90 -12.20
N PHE A 11 11.01 -15.92 -12.05
CA PHE A 11 11.65 -15.95 -10.74
C PHE A 11 11.54 -14.60 -10.02
N SER A 12 11.70 -13.49 -10.74
CA SER A 12 11.55 -12.14 -10.17
C SER A 12 10.15 -11.92 -9.58
N GLU A 13 9.10 -12.48 -10.19
CA GLU A 13 7.75 -12.42 -9.66
C GLU A 13 7.58 -13.24 -8.36
N LEU A 14 8.27 -14.37 -8.22
CA LEU A 14 8.28 -15.13 -6.96
C LEU A 14 9.01 -14.39 -5.85
N GLU A 15 10.12 -13.72 -6.16
CA GLU A 15 10.82 -12.86 -5.21
C GLU A 15 9.96 -11.66 -4.78
N ARG A 16 9.26 -11.03 -5.72
CA ARG A 16 8.26 -9.99 -5.41
C ARG A 16 7.17 -10.53 -4.48
N LEU A 17 6.68 -11.73 -4.73
CA LEU A 17 5.68 -12.37 -3.88
C LEU A 17 6.22 -12.63 -2.45
N LYS A 18 7.46 -13.08 -2.29
CA LYS A 18 8.10 -13.22 -0.97
C LYS A 18 8.20 -11.88 -0.24
N VAL A 19 8.64 -10.84 -0.94
CA VAL A 19 8.73 -9.47 -0.39
C VAL A 19 7.34 -8.97 0.03
N LEU A 20 6.31 -9.22 -0.78
CA LEU A 20 4.92 -8.87 -0.46
C LEU A 20 4.35 -9.65 0.72
N LEU A 21 4.75 -10.90 0.91
CA LEU A 21 4.29 -11.72 2.03
C LEU A 21 5.08 -11.47 3.34
N GLY A 22 6.16 -10.67 3.27
CA GLY A 22 7.00 -10.27 4.41
C GLY A 22 7.86 -11.40 4.97
N ASP A 23 8.53 -11.13 6.09
CA ASP A 23 9.51 -12.03 6.76
C ASP A 23 8.93 -13.40 7.18
N HIS A 24 7.61 -13.53 7.15
CA HIS A 24 6.86 -14.74 7.52
C HIS A 24 6.15 -15.39 6.32
N TYR A 25 6.60 -15.14 5.08
CA TYR A 25 5.95 -15.68 3.88
C TYR A 25 5.74 -17.20 3.91
N GLN A 26 6.65 -17.94 4.53
CA GLN A 26 6.62 -19.39 4.73
C GLN A 26 5.46 -19.86 5.61
N VAL A 27 4.87 -18.99 6.43
CA VAL A 27 3.61 -19.26 7.15
C VAL A 27 2.44 -19.37 6.16
N PHE A 28 2.48 -18.61 5.07
CA PHE A 28 1.44 -18.56 4.05
C PHE A 28 1.68 -19.58 2.94
N SER A 29 2.93 -19.85 2.57
CA SER A 29 3.33 -20.87 1.60
C SER A 29 4.73 -21.44 1.87
N PRO A 30 4.84 -22.61 2.52
CA PRO A 30 6.10 -23.33 2.69
C PRO A 30 6.81 -23.64 1.37
N SER A 31 6.06 -23.87 0.28
CA SER A 31 6.63 -24.14 -1.04
C SER A 31 7.45 -22.97 -1.61
N LEU A 32 7.27 -21.74 -1.12
CA LEU A 32 8.10 -20.58 -1.52
C LEU A 32 9.50 -20.61 -0.90
N GLU A 33 9.68 -21.26 0.25
CA GLU A 33 10.99 -21.37 0.92
C GLU A 33 11.97 -22.23 0.13
N GLU A 34 11.45 -23.26 -0.53
CA GLU A 34 12.22 -24.23 -1.32
C GLU A 34 12.60 -23.72 -2.73
N VAL A 35 12.36 -22.44 -3.05
CA VAL A 35 12.63 -21.86 -4.37
C VAL A 35 13.71 -20.80 -4.25
N ASP A 36 14.94 -21.17 -4.60
CA ASP A 36 16.05 -20.26 -4.84
C ASP A 36 16.31 -20.14 -6.35
N HIS A 37 17.15 -19.18 -6.75
CA HIS A 37 17.40 -18.88 -8.16
C HIS A 37 17.95 -20.09 -8.90
N GLU A 38 18.91 -20.79 -8.30
CA GLU A 38 19.60 -21.91 -8.90
C GLU A 38 18.66 -23.12 -9.08
N SER A 39 17.80 -23.39 -8.09
CA SER A 39 16.80 -24.44 -8.17
C SER A 39 15.73 -24.12 -9.21
N TRP A 40 15.30 -22.85 -9.31
CA TRP A 40 14.28 -22.43 -10.27
C TRP A 40 14.76 -22.49 -11.72
N VAL A 41 15.97 -22.02 -12.00
CA VAL A 41 16.54 -22.01 -13.35
C VAL A 41 16.70 -23.44 -13.89
N ASN A 42 17.04 -24.39 -13.02
CA ASN A 42 17.27 -25.78 -13.37
C ASN A 42 15.99 -26.64 -13.48
N MET A 43 14.83 -26.12 -13.08
CA MET A 43 13.55 -26.83 -13.20
C MET A 43 13.02 -26.85 -14.64
N THR A 44 12.45 -27.98 -15.03
CA THR A 44 11.65 -28.09 -16.26
C THR A 44 10.36 -27.26 -16.16
N ASP A 45 9.78 -26.89 -17.30
CA ASP A 45 8.50 -26.16 -17.32
C ASP A 45 7.37 -26.90 -16.59
N GLN A 46 7.39 -28.24 -16.60
CA GLN A 46 6.40 -29.04 -15.87
C GLN A 46 6.59 -28.96 -14.35
N GLU A 47 7.83 -28.93 -13.89
CA GLU A 47 8.17 -28.76 -12.47
C GLU A 47 7.85 -27.35 -12.00
N LYS A 48 8.19 -26.31 -12.79
CA LYS A 48 7.80 -24.93 -12.53
C LYS A 48 6.28 -24.80 -12.40
N LYS A 49 5.51 -25.35 -13.36
CA LYS A 49 4.03 -25.38 -13.29
C LYS A 49 3.53 -26.04 -12.01
N LYS A 50 4.10 -27.19 -11.65
CA LYS A 50 3.72 -27.94 -10.44
C LYS A 50 4.03 -27.13 -9.18
N LYS A 51 5.18 -26.46 -9.14
CA LYS A 51 5.62 -25.63 -8.01
C LYS A 51 4.72 -24.41 -7.83
N VAL A 52 4.46 -23.65 -8.90
CA VAL A 52 3.49 -22.53 -8.88
C VAL A 52 2.12 -23.02 -8.40
N LYS A 53 1.66 -24.18 -8.89
CA LYS A 53 0.38 -24.75 -8.48
C LYS A 53 0.34 -25.07 -6.98
N ASN A 54 1.44 -25.58 -6.42
CA ASN A 54 1.54 -25.85 -4.99
C ASN A 54 1.55 -24.55 -4.18
N VAL A 55 2.32 -23.55 -4.59
CA VAL A 55 2.34 -22.21 -3.96
C VAL A 55 0.94 -21.61 -3.96
N CYS A 56 0.24 -21.61 -5.10
CA CYS A 56 -1.14 -21.13 -5.17
C CYS A 56 -2.08 -21.95 -4.27
N GLY A 57 -1.91 -23.27 -4.20
CA GLY A 57 -2.72 -24.13 -3.34
C GLY A 57 -2.51 -23.86 -1.84
N GLU A 58 -1.27 -23.64 -1.42
CA GLU A 58 -0.92 -23.30 -0.05
C GLU A 58 -1.42 -21.92 0.34
N LEU A 59 -1.23 -20.92 -0.53
CA LEU A 59 -1.79 -19.59 -0.32
C LEU A 59 -3.32 -19.66 -0.23
N ALA A 60 -3.97 -20.45 -1.08
CA ALA A 60 -5.41 -20.66 -0.99
C ALA A 60 -5.84 -21.30 0.34
N ALA A 61 -5.11 -22.32 0.80
CA ALA A 61 -5.37 -22.99 2.06
C ALA A 61 -5.11 -22.07 3.27
N SER A 62 -4.11 -21.20 3.19
CA SER A 62 -3.80 -20.19 4.20
C SER A 62 -4.90 -19.14 4.28
N VAL A 63 -5.41 -18.67 3.14
CA VAL A 63 -6.58 -17.75 3.08
C VAL A 63 -7.86 -18.46 3.54
N ASP A 64 -8.04 -19.73 3.24
CA ASP A 64 -9.18 -20.54 3.70
C ASP A 64 -9.17 -20.71 5.23
N LYS A 65 -8.04 -21.13 5.79
CA LYS A 65 -7.82 -21.18 7.24
C LYS A 65 -8.10 -19.82 7.88
N TRP A 66 -7.58 -18.75 7.28
CA TRP A 66 -7.87 -17.38 7.71
C TRP A 66 -9.36 -17.07 7.70
N SER A 67 -10.06 -17.40 6.62
CA SER A 67 -11.49 -17.14 6.47
C SER A 67 -12.33 -17.91 7.48
N ARG A 68 -12.01 -19.17 7.75
CA ARG A 68 -12.69 -19.98 8.77
C ARG A 68 -12.48 -19.42 10.17
N ASP A 69 -11.25 -19.09 10.52
CA ASP A 69 -10.92 -18.57 11.85
C ASP A 69 -11.57 -17.20 12.16
N HIS A 70 -12.04 -16.46 11.14
CA HIS A 70 -12.67 -15.14 11.28
C HIS A 70 -14.18 -15.11 10.99
N LEU A 71 -14.70 -15.99 10.13
CA LEU A 71 -16.13 -16.04 9.79
C LEU A 71 -16.97 -16.85 10.78
N TYR A 72 -16.41 -17.86 11.45
CA TYR A 72 -17.14 -18.62 12.49
C TYR A 72 -17.30 -17.85 13.82
N GLY A 73 -16.73 -16.65 13.94
CA GLY A 73 -17.07 -15.70 15.01
C GLY A 73 -18.29 -14.83 14.71
N CYS A 74 -18.79 -14.84 13.47
CA CYS A 74 -19.96 -14.08 13.06
C CYS A 74 -21.12 -15.06 12.77
N ASN A 75 -22.15 -15.04 13.62
CA ASN A 75 -23.40 -15.76 13.38
C ASN A 75 -24.14 -15.14 12.17
N SER A 76 -23.68 -15.42 10.95
CA SER A 76 -24.46 -15.22 9.73
C SER A 76 -24.95 -16.57 9.23
N SER A 77 -25.95 -17.11 9.90
CA SER A 77 -26.76 -18.21 9.39
C SER A 77 -27.52 -17.74 8.16
N GLY A 78 -27.13 -18.21 6.97
CA GLY A 78 -27.95 -17.98 5.78
C GLY A 78 -27.37 -18.35 4.42
N ILE A 79 -26.05 -18.36 4.24
CA ILE A 79 -25.46 -18.56 2.89
C ILE A 79 -24.55 -19.80 2.79
N PHE A 80 -24.02 -20.32 3.91
CA PHE A 80 -22.96 -21.35 3.88
C PHE A 80 -23.41 -22.82 3.92
N ASP A 81 -24.69 -23.12 4.18
CA ASP A 81 -25.12 -24.49 4.51
C ASP A 81 -25.44 -25.41 3.32
N TRP A 82 -25.45 -24.92 2.07
CA TRP A 82 -25.94 -25.71 0.94
C TRP A 82 -24.89 -26.33 0.00
N TRP A 83 -23.62 -25.88 0.03
CA TRP A 83 -22.59 -26.32 -0.92
C TRP A 83 -21.22 -26.67 -0.32
N GLY A 84 -21.10 -26.70 1.00
CA GLY A 84 -19.86 -27.05 1.70
C GLY A 84 -18.80 -25.92 1.64
N PRO A 85 -18.12 -25.59 2.76
CA PRO A 85 -17.12 -24.52 2.81
C PRO A 85 -16.00 -24.67 1.75
N GLY A 86 -15.59 -25.92 1.46
CA GLY A 86 -14.51 -26.21 0.51
C GLY A 86 -14.82 -25.85 -0.94
N TRP A 87 -16.08 -25.93 -1.38
CA TRP A 87 -16.45 -25.58 -2.77
C TRP A 87 -16.46 -24.07 -2.98
N TRP A 88 -16.92 -23.30 -2.00
CA TRP A 88 -16.89 -21.84 -2.03
C TRP A 88 -15.45 -21.32 -2.04
N VAL A 89 -14.60 -21.85 -1.17
CA VAL A 89 -13.17 -21.56 -1.08
C VAL A 89 -12.46 -21.88 -2.39
N PHE A 90 -12.65 -23.08 -2.94
CA PHE A 90 -12.05 -23.50 -4.20
C PHE A 90 -12.48 -22.59 -5.36
N THR A 91 -13.77 -22.24 -5.46
CA THR A 91 -14.27 -21.40 -6.55
C THR A 91 -13.86 -19.94 -6.44
N HIS A 92 -13.84 -19.37 -5.24
CA HIS A 92 -13.58 -17.93 -5.07
C HIS A 92 -12.10 -17.64 -4.88
N ILE A 93 -11.38 -18.41 -4.07
CA ILE A 93 -9.98 -18.15 -3.77
C ILE A 93 -9.08 -18.56 -4.93
N ILE A 94 -9.30 -19.71 -5.58
CA ILE A 94 -8.53 -20.06 -6.78
C ILE A 94 -8.86 -19.11 -7.93
N SER A 95 -10.11 -18.64 -8.05
CA SER A 95 -10.45 -17.60 -9.02
C SER A 95 -9.73 -16.29 -8.71
N ILE A 96 -9.63 -15.88 -7.45
CA ILE A 96 -8.87 -14.69 -7.03
C ILE A 96 -7.38 -14.86 -7.31
N LEU A 97 -6.77 -15.98 -6.93
CA LEU A 97 -5.36 -16.26 -7.19
C LEU A 97 -5.06 -16.39 -8.68
N TRP A 98 -5.96 -16.98 -9.46
CA TRP A 98 -5.88 -17.00 -10.92
C TRP A 98 -5.95 -15.60 -11.50
N LYS A 99 -6.87 -14.75 -11.01
CA LYS A 99 -6.95 -13.34 -11.41
C LYS A 99 -5.74 -12.53 -10.99
N ILE A 100 -5.13 -12.81 -9.84
CA ILE A 100 -3.87 -12.19 -9.41
C ILE A 100 -2.73 -12.65 -10.34
N ALA A 101 -2.60 -13.96 -10.58
CA ALA A 101 -1.56 -14.54 -11.43
C ALA A 101 -1.69 -14.10 -12.90
N CYS A 102 -2.91 -13.92 -13.39
CA CYS A 102 -3.20 -13.41 -14.73
C CYS A 102 -3.26 -11.88 -14.78
N TRP A 103 -2.99 -11.16 -13.68
CA TRP A 103 -3.07 -9.70 -13.60
C TRP A 103 -4.44 -9.13 -14.04
N GLU A 104 -5.51 -9.89 -13.82
CA GLU A 104 -6.89 -9.50 -14.09
C GLU A 104 -7.53 -8.70 -12.93
N PHE A 105 -6.83 -8.55 -11.80
CA PHE A 105 -7.29 -7.73 -10.69
C PHE A 105 -7.28 -6.24 -11.08
N GLY A 106 -8.38 -5.53 -10.78
CA GLY A 106 -8.55 -4.13 -11.17
C GLY A 106 -8.80 -3.91 -12.67
N THR A 107 -8.96 -4.98 -13.45
CA THR A 107 -9.39 -4.88 -14.85
C THR A 107 -10.82 -4.37 -14.92
N MET A 108 -11.02 -3.27 -15.64
CA MET A 108 -12.33 -2.68 -15.88
C MET A 108 -12.47 -2.24 -17.33
N PRO A 109 -13.71 -2.08 -17.83
CA PRO A 109 -13.94 -1.46 -19.13
C PRO A 109 -13.25 -0.09 -19.20
N ASN A 110 -12.49 0.15 -20.25
CA ASN A 110 -11.81 1.42 -20.43
C ASN A 110 -12.82 2.53 -20.75
N ILE A 111 -13.07 3.39 -19.77
CA ILE A 111 -13.98 4.53 -19.92
C ILE A 111 -13.51 5.56 -20.96
N LEU A 112 -12.24 5.54 -21.35
CA LEU A 112 -11.66 6.43 -22.37
C LEU A 112 -11.70 5.81 -23.77
N GLN A 113 -12.22 4.59 -23.92
CA GLN A 113 -12.28 3.93 -25.22
C GLN A 113 -13.10 4.75 -26.21
N GLY A 114 -12.51 5.03 -27.38
CA GLY A 114 -13.17 5.78 -28.45
C GLY A 114 -13.35 7.28 -28.20
N PHE A 115 -12.84 7.82 -27.07
CA PHE A 115 -12.79 9.27 -26.87
C PHE A 115 -11.90 9.93 -27.92
N GLN A 116 -12.38 11.04 -28.49
CA GLN A 116 -11.65 11.84 -29.47
C GLN A 116 -11.30 13.20 -28.87
N ASP A 117 -10.29 13.21 -28.01
CA ASP A 117 -9.75 14.45 -27.42
C ASP A 117 -8.24 14.51 -27.70
N PRO A 118 -7.71 15.57 -28.34
CA PRO A 118 -6.28 15.71 -28.60
C PRO A 118 -5.44 15.85 -27.32
N ALA A 119 -6.02 16.16 -26.17
CA ALA A 119 -5.34 16.19 -24.87
C ALA A 119 -5.13 14.79 -24.26
N ILE A 120 -5.85 13.77 -24.74
CA ILE A 120 -5.73 12.39 -24.26
C ILE A 120 -4.78 11.62 -25.18
N PRO A 121 -3.73 10.97 -24.65
CA PRO A 121 -2.86 10.11 -25.45
C PRO A 121 -3.66 9.02 -26.18
N LYS A 122 -3.45 8.88 -27.50
CA LYS A 122 -4.18 7.90 -28.33
C LYS A 122 -4.08 6.47 -27.80
N ASP A 123 -2.94 6.09 -27.23
CA ASP A 123 -2.73 4.75 -26.68
C ASP A 123 -3.67 4.45 -25.50
N MET A 124 -4.15 5.47 -24.79
CA MET A 124 -5.15 5.32 -23.72
C MET A 124 -6.57 5.11 -24.24
N THR A 125 -6.88 5.48 -25.49
CA THR A 125 -8.23 5.36 -26.07
C THR A 125 -8.42 4.11 -26.92
N LEU A 126 -7.32 3.39 -27.22
CA LEU A 126 -7.30 2.21 -28.11
C LEU A 126 -7.57 0.89 -27.39
N LYS A 127 -7.26 0.78 -26.10
CA LYS A 127 -7.41 -0.46 -25.33
C LYS A 127 -8.84 -0.66 -24.85
N GLU A 128 -9.35 -1.88 -24.94
CA GLU A 128 -10.67 -2.27 -24.40
C GLU A 128 -10.67 -2.34 -22.85
N PRO A 129 -9.69 -2.98 -22.19
CA PRO A 129 -9.56 -2.93 -20.74
C PRO A 129 -8.60 -1.84 -20.25
N MET A 130 -8.90 -1.30 -19.07
CA MET A 130 -7.98 -0.55 -18.23
C MET A 130 -7.70 -1.34 -16.95
N HIS A 131 -6.47 -1.24 -16.42
CA HIS A 131 -6.07 -1.92 -15.19
C HIS A 131 -5.83 -0.88 -14.10
N LEU A 132 -6.56 -1.00 -12.99
CA LEU A 132 -6.34 -0.22 -11.79
C LEU A 132 -5.48 -1.00 -10.81
N VAL A 133 -4.49 -0.32 -10.26
CA VAL A 133 -3.59 -0.88 -9.24
C VAL A 133 -3.62 -0.01 -8.00
N ASP A 134 -3.26 -0.59 -6.86
CA ASP A 134 -3.11 0.16 -5.62
C ASP A 134 -2.05 1.26 -5.79
N ALA A 135 -2.39 2.49 -5.43
CA ALA A 135 -1.48 3.63 -5.51
C ALA A 135 -0.28 3.48 -4.55
N GLY A 136 -0.42 2.72 -3.47
CA GLY A 136 0.66 2.42 -2.52
C GLY A 136 1.87 1.74 -3.14
N LEU A 137 1.69 1.07 -4.30
CA LEU A 137 2.80 0.49 -5.08
C LEU A 137 3.74 1.55 -5.69
N TYR A 138 3.27 2.79 -5.86
CA TYR A 138 4.05 3.90 -6.40
C TYR A 138 4.24 5.02 -5.37
N LEU A 139 3.14 5.52 -4.80
CA LEU A 139 3.13 6.62 -3.85
C LEU A 139 2.10 6.35 -2.75
N ASN A 140 2.61 6.08 -1.54
CA ASN A 140 1.84 5.66 -0.37
C ASN A 140 0.97 6.78 0.26
N SER A 141 0.68 7.84 -0.49
CA SER A 141 -0.16 8.94 -0.06
C SER A 141 -0.82 9.64 -1.27
N PRO A 142 -2.05 10.14 -1.12
CA PRO A 142 -2.86 10.59 -2.25
C PRO A 142 -2.48 11.99 -2.79
N TYR A 143 -1.20 12.36 -2.78
CA TYR A 143 -0.72 13.66 -3.27
C TYR A 143 -1.14 14.01 -4.70
N PRO A 144 -1.22 13.10 -5.68
CA PRO A 144 -1.68 13.43 -7.03
C PRO A 144 -3.07 14.06 -7.05
N SER A 145 -3.96 13.60 -6.18
CA SER A 145 -5.29 14.16 -6.01
C SER A 145 -5.25 15.57 -5.40
N VAL A 146 -4.30 15.82 -4.51
CA VAL A 146 -4.20 17.09 -3.78
C VAL A 146 -3.46 18.15 -4.62
N LEU A 147 -2.40 17.78 -5.34
CA LEU A 147 -1.54 18.73 -6.06
C LEU A 147 -2.12 19.27 -7.37
N GLY A 148 -3.29 18.80 -7.82
CA GLY A 148 -3.87 19.22 -9.10
C GLY A 148 -4.19 20.72 -9.17
N LYS A 149 -3.97 21.32 -10.35
CA LYS A 149 -4.16 22.76 -10.63
C LYS A 149 -5.55 23.32 -10.30
N ALA A 150 -6.58 22.47 -10.26
CA ALA A 150 -7.94 22.88 -9.90
C ALA A 150 -8.10 23.22 -8.41
N ARG A 151 -7.20 22.74 -7.55
CA ARG A 151 -7.28 22.93 -6.11
C ARG A 151 -6.23 23.97 -5.69
N GLY A 152 -6.69 25.19 -5.39
CA GLY A 152 -5.85 26.26 -4.83
C GLY A 152 -5.53 26.01 -3.36
N ILE A 153 -4.64 25.05 -3.10
CA ILE A 153 -4.28 24.59 -1.75
C ILE A 153 -3.13 25.41 -1.18
N ASP A 154 -3.35 25.93 0.01
CA ASP A 154 -2.36 26.73 0.75
C ASP A 154 -1.62 25.93 1.84
N LEU A 155 -2.22 24.85 2.32
CA LEU A 155 -1.73 24.01 3.41
C LEU A 155 -2.16 22.55 3.21
N ILE A 156 -1.22 21.62 3.38
CA ILE A 156 -1.45 20.18 3.41
C ILE A 156 -1.06 19.67 4.81
N ILE A 157 -1.92 18.87 5.43
CA ILE A 157 -1.59 18.12 6.65
C ILE A 157 -1.45 16.66 6.24
N SER A 158 -0.21 16.18 6.22
CA SER A 158 0.18 14.83 5.83
C SER A 158 0.36 13.96 7.07
N PHE A 159 -0.39 12.87 7.12
CA PHE A 159 -0.22 11.81 8.11
C PHE A 159 0.47 10.63 7.44
N ASP A 160 1.59 10.18 8.00
CA ASP A 160 2.37 9.09 7.43
C ASP A 160 2.25 7.82 8.27
N PHE A 161 1.79 6.76 7.61
CA PHE A 161 1.60 5.42 8.16
C PHE A 161 2.49 4.39 7.45
N SER A 162 3.56 4.85 6.79
CA SER A 162 4.48 3.97 6.08
C SER A 162 5.19 3.04 7.07
N GLU A 163 5.28 1.78 6.69
CA GLU A 163 5.89 0.70 7.50
C GLU A 163 7.43 0.76 7.52
N ASP A 164 8.06 1.64 6.73
CA ASP A 164 9.52 1.72 6.64
C ASP A 164 10.15 2.63 7.69
N ASP A 165 11.39 2.34 8.07
CA ASP A 165 12.26 3.17 8.94
C ASP A 165 12.59 4.56 8.30
N LYS A 166 11.82 4.98 7.29
CA LYS A 166 12.01 6.18 6.49
C LYS A 166 10.71 6.99 6.44
N PRO A 167 10.30 7.60 7.56
CA PRO A 167 9.03 8.34 7.70
C PRO A 167 8.93 9.59 6.81
N PHE A 168 9.92 9.87 5.96
CA PHE A 168 9.91 10.96 4.97
C PHE A 168 9.98 10.48 3.53
N LYS A 169 10.08 9.16 3.29
CA LYS A 169 10.20 8.61 1.93
C LYS A 169 8.97 8.97 1.09
N THR A 170 7.78 8.77 1.61
CA THR A 170 6.52 9.12 0.93
C THR A 170 6.48 10.60 0.55
N LEU A 171 6.94 11.47 1.45
CA LEU A 171 6.99 12.91 1.22
C LEU A 171 8.06 13.30 0.18
N LYS A 172 9.22 12.62 0.15
CA LYS A 172 10.24 12.80 -0.89
C LYS A 172 9.74 12.38 -2.27
N VAL A 173 9.12 11.21 -2.39
CA VAL A 173 8.52 10.75 -3.66
C VAL A 173 7.42 11.72 -4.10
N ALA A 174 6.62 12.28 -3.18
CA ALA A 174 5.65 13.31 -3.50
C ALA A 174 6.31 14.60 -4.04
N SER A 175 7.44 15.03 -3.47
CA SER A 175 8.20 16.17 -3.96
C SER A 175 8.78 15.93 -5.36
N GLU A 176 9.26 14.73 -5.65
CA GLU A 176 9.75 14.33 -6.97
C GLU A 176 8.62 14.28 -8.00
N TYR A 177 7.48 13.68 -7.63
CA TYR A 177 6.27 13.65 -8.45
C TYR A 177 5.78 15.07 -8.79
N ALA A 178 5.74 15.96 -7.80
CA ALA A 178 5.34 17.35 -8.00
C ALA A 178 6.28 18.07 -8.97
N ALA A 179 7.60 17.89 -8.83
CA ALA A 179 8.57 18.45 -9.75
C ALA A 179 8.40 17.91 -11.18
N ALA A 180 8.24 16.59 -11.34
CA ALA A 180 8.05 15.94 -12.64
C ALA A 180 6.75 16.36 -13.34
N THR A 181 5.71 16.70 -12.58
CA THR A 181 4.39 17.13 -13.08
C THR A 181 4.19 18.65 -13.07
N CYS A 182 5.24 19.41 -12.76
CA CYS A 182 5.24 20.88 -12.70
C CYS A 182 4.19 21.45 -11.72
N HIS A 183 3.99 20.81 -10.58
CA HIS A 183 3.15 21.29 -9.49
C HIS A 183 3.98 21.92 -8.37
N PRO A 184 3.48 22.98 -7.70
CA PRO A 184 4.17 23.61 -6.59
C PRO A 184 4.19 22.68 -5.37
N PHE A 185 5.39 22.35 -4.89
CA PHE A 185 5.58 21.59 -3.66
C PHE A 185 6.89 21.99 -2.96
N PRO A 186 6.89 22.18 -1.63
CA PRO A 186 8.08 22.63 -0.92
C PRO A 186 9.17 21.58 -0.97
N LYS A 187 10.43 22.01 -0.96
CA LYS A 187 11.56 21.09 -0.87
C LYS A 187 11.52 20.32 0.46
N VAL A 188 11.66 19.00 0.38
CA VAL A 188 11.69 18.11 1.53
C VAL A 188 13.15 17.84 1.92
N VAL A 189 13.58 18.38 3.05
CA VAL A 189 14.88 18.08 3.66
C VAL A 189 14.64 17.22 4.88
N GLU A 190 15.17 15.99 4.84
CA GLU A 190 14.96 15.03 5.93
C GLU A 190 15.59 15.54 7.24
N PRO A 191 14.79 15.72 8.30
CA PRO A 191 15.28 16.04 9.64
C PRO A 191 16.15 14.93 10.21
N LYS A 192 17.06 15.28 11.13
CA LYS A 192 17.90 14.29 11.83
C LYS A 192 17.13 13.55 12.92
N ASP A 193 16.20 14.23 13.57
CA ASP A 193 15.46 13.71 14.72
C ASP A 193 14.06 13.31 14.30
N LEU A 194 13.59 12.15 14.79
CA LEU A 194 12.24 11.66 14.52
C LEU A 194 11.24 12.18 15.58
N LYS A 195 10.67 13.35 15.33
CA LYS A 195 9.61 14.05 16.07
C LYS A 195 8.21 13.84 15.51
N SER A 196 7.22 14.21 16.30
CA SER A 196 5.79 14.11 16.00
C SER A 196 5.28 15.12 14.96
N TYR A 197 6.08 16.14 14.62
CA TYR A 197 5.61 17.26 13.80
C TYR A 197 6.72 17.98 13.05
N TYR A 198 6.48 18.25 11.77
CA TYR A 198 7.37 19.02 10.90
C TYR A 198 6.59 19.96 10.00
N VAL A 199 7.25 21.05 9.61
CA VAL A 199 6.72 22.03 8.66
C VAL A 199 7.72 22.21 7.53
N PHE A 200 7.26 22.01 6.30
CA PHE A 200 7.97 22.34 5.08
C PHE A 200 7.27 23.55 4.45
N GLU A 201 7.96 24.69 4.43
CA GLU A 201 7.44 25.94 3.92
C GLU A 201 8.41 26.53 2.90
N GLU A 202 7.86 26.98 1.77
CA GLU A 202 8.61 27.67 0.72
C GLU A 202 7.69 28.72 0.08
N LYS A 203 8.28 29.81 -0.41
CA LYS A 203 7.52 30.90 -1.04
C LYS A 203 6.76 30.39 -2.27
N ASP A 204 5.53 30.87 -2.46
CA ASP A 204 4.66 30.56 -3.60
C ASP A 204 4.29 29.07 -3.75
N LYS A 205 4.39 28.30 -2.66
CA LYS A 205 4.07 26.87 -2.59
C LYS A 205 3.19 26.56 -1.38
N PRO A 206 2.41 25.45 -1.41
CA PRO A 206 1.66 25.03 -0.23
C PRO A 206 2.61 24.74 0.92
N THR A 207 2.22 25.11 2.14
CA THR A 207 2.90 24.62 3.34
C THR A 207 2.51 23.16 3.56
N VAL A 208 3.47 22.30 3.89
CA VAL A 208 3.18 20.91 4.26
C VAL A 208 3.53 20.70 5.73
N ILE A 209 2.51 20.38 6.53
CA ILE A 209 2.68 19.80 7.84
C ILE A 209 2.82 18.29 7.65
N HIS A 210 3.84 17.68 8.24
CA HIS A 210 4.05 16.23 8.21
C HIS A 210 4.06 15.66 9.62
N ILE A 211 3.26 14.61 9.84
CA ILE A 211 3.05 13.96 11.13
C ILE A 211 3.27 12.46 10.95
N PRO A 212 4.44 11.91 11.31
CA PRO A 212 4.69 10.47 11.29
C PRO A 212 4.00 9.78 12.47
N LEU A 213 3.46 8.58 12.23
CA LEU A 213 2.73 7.82 13.25
C LEU A 213 3.61 7.47 14.46
N PHE A 214 4.78 6.85 14.24
CA PHE A 214 5.71 6.51 15.31
C PHE A 214 6.85 7.52 15.36
N ASN A 215 7.11 8.07 16.55
CA ASN A 215 8.15 9.09 16.74
C ASN A 215 8.63 9.14 18.19
N THR A 216 9.69 9.90 18.44
CA THR A 216 10.30 9.98 19.78
C THR A 216 9.43 10.69 20.81
N ASP A 217 8.40 11.45 20.41
CA ASP A 217 7.54 12.15 21.36
C ASP A 217 6.44 11.22 21.89
N ASN A 218 5.90 10.30 21.06
CA ASN A 218 4.91 9.31 21.50
C ASN A 218 5.52 7.96 21.92
N CYS A 219 6.60 7.50 21.28
CA CYS A 219 7.30 6.25 21.59
C CYS A 219 8.50 6.42 22.54
N LYS A 220 8.87 7.66 22.92
CA LYS A 220 9.97 8.02 23.85
C LYS A 220 11.39 7.78 23.33
N ASP A 221 11.66 6.64 22.69
CA ASP A 221 13.00 6.25 22.25
C ASP A 221 12.98 5.43 20.94
N PRO A 222 14.13 5.36 20.22
CA PRO A 222 14.20 4.63 18.94
C PRO A 222 13.94 3.13 19.02
N GLU A 223 14.21 2.46 20.15
CA GLU A 223 13.99 1.02 20.27
C GLU A 223 12.51 0.72 20.43
N THR A 224 11.78 1.58 21.16
CA THR A 224 10.33 1.51 21.22
C THR A 224 9.70 1.76 19.85
N ILE A 225 10.20 2.71 19.06
CA ILE A 225 9.73 2.95 17.67
C ILE A 225 9.84 1.67 16.83
N LYS A 226 11.02 1.02 16.82
CA LYS A 226 11.24 -0.24 16.09
C LYS A 226 10.28 -1.35 16.55
N LYS A 227 10.03 -1.43 17.85
CA LYS A 227 9.11 -2.42 18.42
C LYS A 227 7.69 -2.18 17.92
N GLU A 228 7.21 -0.94 17.96
CA GLU A 228 5.88 -0.58 17.48
C GLU A 228 5.75 -0.86 15.98
N MET A 229 6.73 -0.48 15.16
CA MET A 229 6.72 -0.77 13.72
C MET A 229 6.68 -2.26 13.40
N LYS A 230 7.39 -3.09 14.20
CA LYS A 230 7.36 -4.55 14.06
C LYS A 230 6.04 -5.17 14.53
N GLU A 231 5.34 -4.52 15.46
CA GLU A 231 4.03 -4.98 15.95
C GLU A 231 2.91 -4.63 14.95
N TYR A 232 3.01 -3.45 14.31
CA TYR A 232 2.00 -2.89 13.42
C TYR A 232 2.43 -2.96 11.95
N THR A 233 2.73 -4.16 11.46
CA THR A 233 3.12 -4.42 10.07
C THR A 233 1.92 -4.31 9.10
N THR A 234 2.19 -4.01 7.82
CA THR A 234 1.14 -3.92 6.77
C THR A 234 0.57 -5.30 6.48
N PHE A 235 1.45 -6.30 6.39
CA PHE A 235 1.07 -7.69 6.11
C PHE A 235 0.84 -8.46 7.40
N GLN A 236 -0.33 -8.27 7.97
CA GLN A 236 -0.79 -9.04 9.13
C GLN A 236 -2.26 -9.44 9.01
N LEU A 237 -2.67 -10.34 9.90
CA LEU A 237 -4.10 -10.64 10.06
C LEU A 237 -4.80 -9.44 10.73
N PRO A 238 -6.12 -9.28 10.53
CA PRO A 238 -6.87 -8.23 11.20
C PRO A 238 -6.59 -8.22 12.71
N TYR A 239 -6.53 -7.03 13.30
CA TYR A 239 -6.39 -6.90 14.74
C TYR A 239 -7.57 -7.60 15.43
N LYS A 240 -7.27 -8.70 16.12
CA LYS A 240 -8.26 -9.43 16.94
C LYS A 240 -8.45 -8.81 18.32
N ASP A 241 -7.44 -8.08 18.77
CA ASP A 241 -7.39 -7.44 20.07
C ASP A 241 -7.73 -5.96 19.90
N GLU A 242 -8.87 -5.55 20.45
CA GLU A 242 -9.34 -4.16 20.46
C GLU A 242 -8.29 -3.24 21.11
N ALA A 243 -7.54 -3.71 22.11
CA ALA A 243 -6.51 -2.92 22.76
C ALA A 243 -5.38 -2.50 21.81
N LYS A 244 -5.09 -3.29 20.75
CA LYS A 244 -4.11 -2.91 19.72
C LYS A 244 -4.65 -1.81 18.82
N ILE A 245 -5.93 -1.87 18.48
CA ILE A 245 -6.62 -0.86 17.68
C ILE A 245 -6.64 0.46 18.45
N ASP A 246 -7.06 0.40 19.71
CA ASP A 246 -7.13 1.55 20.62
C ASP A 246 -5.74 2.15 20.84
N HIS A 247 -4.71 1.33 21.02
CA HIS A 247 -3.34 1.81 21.16
C HIS A 247 -2.85 2.55 19.91
N LEU A 248 -3.05 1.98 18.72
CA LEU A 248 -2.63 2.62 17.47
C LEU A 248 -3.40 3.93 17.22
N ALA A 249 -4.71 3.93 17.48
CA ALA A 249 -5.55 5.11 17.41
C ALA A 249 -5.10 6.19 18.43
N HIS A 250 -4.77 5.78 19.66
CA HIS A 250 -4.27 6.67 20.70
C HIS A 250 -2.93 7.30 20.31
N LEU A 251 -2.00 6.54 19.71
CA LEU A 251 -0.73 7.10 19.22
C LEU A 251 -0.95 8.18 18.15
N ALA A 252 -1.88 7.95 17.22
CA ALA A 252 -2.26 8.93 16.21
C ALA A 252 -2.93 10.17 16.85
N GLU A 253 -3.82 9.97 17.82
CA GLU A 253 -4.48 11.04 18.57
C GLU A 253 -3.47 11.92 19.31
N VAL A 254 -2.51 11.31 20.02
CA VAL A 254 -1.49 12.02 20.80
C VAL A 254 -0.64 12.91 19.90
N ASN A 255 -0.23 12.41 18.73
CA ASN A 255 0.56 13.20 17.77
C ASN A 255 -0.16 14.48 17.33
N VAL A 256 -1.47 14.41 17.11
CA VAL A 256 -2.27 15.59 16.74
C VAL A 256 -2.49 16.49 17.95
N SER A 257 -2.85 15.90 19.09
CA SER A 257 -3.23 16.64 20.30
C SER A 257 -2.06 17.45 20.86
N MET A 258 -0.87 16.87 20.90
CA MET A 258 0.33 17.54 21.41
C MET A 258 0.81 18.68 20.50
N ASN A 259 0.50 18.61 19.20
CA ASN A 259 0.92 19.60 18.20
C ASN A 259 -0.21 20.56 17.79
N LYS A 260 -1.38 20.50 18.44
CA LYS A 260 -2.58 21.26 18.08
C LYS A 260 -2.32 22.75 17.89
N ASP A 261 -1.63 23.38 18.83
CA ASP A 261 -1.37 24.83 18.77
C ASP A 261 -0.42 25.20 17.61
N HIS A 262 0.54 24.33 17.31
CA HIS A 262 1.45 24.49 16.17
C HIS A 262 0.70 24.33 14.85
N ILE A 263 -0.16 23.31 14.72
CA ILE A 263 -1.01 23.10 13.54
C ILE A 263 -1.92 24.32 13.33
N LEU A 264 -2.60 24.79 14.39
CA LEU A 264 -3.46 25.98 14.32
C LEU A 264 -2.69 27.24 13.92
N LYS A 265 -1.44 27.38 14.35
CA LYS A 265 -0.57 28.49 13.94
C LYS A 265 -0.29 28.48 12.44
N GLU A 266 0.03 27.34 11.87
CA GLU A 266 0.29 27.22 10.42
C GLU A 266 -1.00 27.38 9.60
N ILE A 267 -2.15 26.91 10.09
CA ILE A 267 -3.46 27.21 9.48
C ILE A 267 -3.70 28.72 9.45
N LYS A 268 -3.49 29.42 10.56
CA LYS A 268 -3.64 30.88 10.63
C LYS A 268 -2.72 31.60 9.64
N LYS A 269 -1.46 31.16 9.53
CA LYS A 269 -0.52 31.70 8.52
C LYS A 269 -1.02 31.48 7.09
N ALA A 270 -1.48 30.28 6.76
CA ALA A 270 -2.01 29.95 5.44
C ALA A 270 -3.20 30.85 5.06
N VAL A 271 -4.16 31.03 5.98
CA VAL A 271 -5.30 31.96 5.81
C VAL A 271 -4.83 33.39 5.60
N GLN A 272 -3.86 33.86 6.39
CA GLN A 272 -3.31 35.21 6.26
C GLN A 272 -2.61 35.43 4.91
N ARG A 273 -1.84 34.45 4.41
CA ARG A 273 -1.19 34.53 3.09
C ARG A 273 -2.25 34.68 2.00
N ARG A 274 -3.32 33.88 2.05
CA ARG A 274 -4.41 33.95 1.07
C ARG A 274 -5.17 35.28 1.11
N SER A 275 -5.36 35.87 2.30
CA SER A 275 -6.06 37.16 2.44
C SER A 275 -5.30 38.38 1.89
N ARG A 276 -4.00 38.21 1.58
CA ARG A 276 -3.13 39.28 1.04
C ARG A 276 -3.03 39.25 -0.49
N HIS A 277 -3.61 38.22 -1.12
CA HIS A 277 -3.70 38.05 -2.57
C HIS A 277 -5.12 38.33 -3.05
#